data_AF-A0A522XZF2-F1
#
_entry.id   AF-A0A522XZF2-F1
#
_cell.length_a   1.000
_cell.length_b   1.000
_cell.length_c   1.000
_cell.angle_alpha   90.00
_cell.angle_beta   90.00
_cell.angle_gamma   90.00
#
_symmetry.space_group_name_H-M   'P 1'
#
loop_
_entity.id
_entity.type
_entity.pdbx_description
1 polymer ?
#
loop_
_entity_poly.entity_id
_entity_poly.type
_entity_poly.pdbx_seq_one_letter_code
_entity_poly.pdbx_strand_id
1 'polypeptide(L)'
;MRYTDILRFARDAATAYPLRTLLSVLAMAIGVASVVLLTALGDGARRYVVGQFSSLGSNLVIVLPGRSATGGFNPANGITTTPRDLTVDDAAALLRAPAVQRVAPLAVGTSE
;
A
#
# COMPACT_ATOMS: atom_id res chain seq x y z
N MET A 1 11.77 53.23 10.40
CA MET A 1 11.99 52.76 9.01
C MET A 1 10.68 52.23 8.48
N ARG A 2 10.22 52.70 7.33
CA ARG A 2 8.95 52.28 6.74
C ARG A 2 9.17 50.91 6.07
N TYR A 3 8.20 49.99 6.13
CA TYR A 3 8.35 48.65 5.52
C TYR A 3 8.73 48.71 4.02
N THR A 4 8.31 49.78 3.34
CA THR A 4 8.68 50.09 1.95
C THR A 4 10.17 50.31 1.74
N ASP A 5 10.87 50.88 2.73
CA ASP A 5 12.30 51.17 2.64
C ASP A 5 13.12 49.89 2.81
N ILE A 6 12.66 48.98 3.69
CA ILE A 6 13.29 47.68 3.91
C ILE A 6 13.20 46.81 2.66
N LEU A 7 12.03 46.75 2.02
CA LEU A 7 11.85 45.97 0.78
C LEU A 7 12.70 46.52 -0.37
N ARG A 8 12.81 47.85 -0.48
CA ARG A 8 13.67 48.49 -1.49
C ARG A 8 15.14 48.19 -1.25
N PHE A 9 15.61 48.37 -0.02
CA PHE A 9 16.98 48.07 0.37
C PHE A 9 17.35 46.59 0.15
N ALA A 10 16.45 45.65 0.51
CA ALA A 10 16.66 44.23 0.30
C ALA A 10 16.75 43.87 -1.19
N ARG A 11 15.90 44.48 -2.03
CA ARG A 11 15.96 44.29 -3.49
C ARG A 11 17.30 44.79 -4.05
N ASP A 12 17.70 46.00 -3.69
CA ASP A 12 18.93 46.60 -4.20
C ASP A 12 20.15 45.75 -3.81
N ALA A 13 20.21 45.31 -2.55
CA ALA A 13 21.25 44.40 -2.06
C ALA A 13 21.25 43.04 -2.77
N ALA A 14 20.09 42.47 -3.08
CA ALA A 14 19.98 41.21 -3.80
C ALA A 14 20.44 41.33 -5.26
N THR A 15 20.18 42.47 -5.91
CA THR A 15 20.60 42.74 -7.29
C THR A 15 22.07 43.16 -7.43
N ALA A 16 22.72 43.63 -6.36
CA ALA A 16 24.13 43.99 -6.36
C ALA A 16 25.07 42.80 -6.63
N TYR A 17 24.66 41.58 -6.26
CA TYR A 17 25.44 40.35 -6.44
C TYR A 17 24.63 39.25 -7.17
N PRO A 18 24.40 39.40 -8.49
CA PRO A 18 23.44 38.56 -9.22
C PRO A 18 23.81 37.08 -9.22
N LEU A 19 25.10 36.73 -9.39
CA LEU A 19 25.55 35.33 -9.40
C LEU A 19 25.32 34.63 -8.06
N ARG A 20 25.67 35.29 -6.94
CA ARG A 20 25.50 34.73 -5.60
C ARG A 20 24.02 34.53 -5.29
N THR A 21 23.20 35.55 -5.52
CA THR A 21 21.75 35.49 -5.29
C THR A 21 21.10 34.40 -6.14
N LEU A 22 21.48 34.29 -7.43
CA LEU A 22 20.96 33.27 -8.33
C LEU A 22 21.32 31.85 -7.89
N LEU A 23 22.58 31.59 -7.52
CA LEU A 23 23.00 30.28 -7.05
C LEU A 23 22.33 29.88 -5.72
N SER A 24 22.14 30.83 -4.79
CA SER A 24 21.41 30.58 -3.54
C SER A 24 19.95 30.24 -3.77
N VAL A 25 19.26 30.98 -4.65
CA VAL A 25 17.86 30.71 -5.00
C VAL A 25 17.73 29.38 -5.73
N LEU A 26 18.64 29.07 -6.66
CA LEU A 26 18.66 27.80 -7.38
C LEU A 26 18.82 26.61 -6.44
N ALA A 27 19.76 26.69 -5.50
CA ALA A 27 19.98 25.64 -4.51
C ALA A 27 18.72 25.38 -3.67
N MET A 28 18.06 26.45 -3.19
CA MET A 28 16.82 26.35 -2.43
C MET A 28 15.67 25.79 -3.29
N ALA A 29 15.56 26.23 -4.55
CA ALA A 29 14.52 25.76 -5.47
C ALA A 29 14.64 24.26 -5.77
N ILE A 30 15.85 23.77 -6.06
CA ILE A 30 16.10 22.33 -6.29
C ILE A 30 15.82 21.53 -5.00
N GLY A 31 16.23 22.05 -3.85
CA GLY A 31 15.98 21.41 -2.54
C GLY A 31 14.49 21.23 -2.28
N VAL A 32 13.69 22.29 -2.40
CA VAL A 32 12.24 22.22 -2.18
C VAL A 32 11.55 21.38 -3.26
N ALA A 33 11.94 21.54 -4.53
CA ALA A 33 11.36 20.79 -5.63
C ALA A 33 11.54 19.27 -5.48
N SER A 34 12.73 18.82 -5.07
CA SER A 34 12.99 17.39 -4.88
C SER A 34 12.14 16.77 -3.77
N VAL A 35 11.98 17.48 -2.65
CA VAL A 35 11.13 17.03 -1.54
C VAL A 35 9.66 16.97 -1.98
N VAL A 36 9.15 18.02 -2.61
CA VAL A 36 7.75 18.06 -3.10
C VAL A 36 7.49 16.94 -4.10
N LEU A 37 8.42 16.71 -5.03
CA LEU A 37 8.29 15.67 -6.04
C LEU A 37 8.25 14.28 -5.41
N LEU A 38 9.18 13.98 -4.51
CA LEU A 38 9.23 12.68 -3.82
C LEU A 38 7.97 12.44 -2.98
N THR A 39 7.51 13.45 -2.24
CA THR A 39 6.30 13.33 -1.44
C THR A 39 5.06 13.11 -2.30
N ALA A 40 4.92 13.86 -3.40
CA ALA A 40 3.79 13.71 -4.32
C ALA A 40 3.77 12.32 -4.98
N LEU A 41 4.94 11.82 -5.42
CA LEU A 41 5.07 10.48 -5.97
C LEU A 41 4.74 9.40 -4.94
N GLY A 42 5.27 9.50 -3.71
CA GLY A 42 5.02 8.54 -2.65
C GLY A 42 3.55 8.46 -2.27
N ASP A 43 2.90 9.62 -2.10
CA ASP A 43 1.49 9.70 -1.77
C ASP A 43 0.59 9.22 -2.94
N GLY A 44 0.95 9.55 -4.18
CA GLY A 44 0.28 9.06 -5.38
C GLY A 44 0.37 7.54 -5.51
N ALA A 45 1.56 6.96 -5.35
CA ALA A 45 1.76 5.51 -5.38
C ALA A 45 0.98 4.81 -4.27
N ARG A 46 1.00 5.35 -3.04
CA ARG A 46 0.21 4.83 -1.93
C ARG A 46 -1.28 4.84 -2.25
N ARG A 47 -1.82 5.94 -2.77
CA ARG A 47 -3.23 6.05 -3.16
C ARG A 47 -3.58 5.10 -4.30
N TYR A 48 -2.70 4.93 -5.27
CA TYR A 48 -2.90 3.98 -6.36
C TYR A 48 -3.04 2.55 -5.83
N VAL A 49 -2.08 2.12 -5.01
CA VAL A 49 -2.11 0.79 -4.37
C VAL A 49 -3.38 0.63 -3.54
N VAL A 50 -3.67 1.57 -2.64
CA VAL A 50 -4.90 1.53 -1.82
C VAL A 50 -6.15 1.50 -2.68
N GLY A 51 -6.21 2.24 -3.79
CA GLY A 51 -7.32 2.20 -4.74
C GLY A 51 -7.50 0.81 -5.36
N GLN A 52 -6.42 0.18 -5.83
CA GLN A 52 -6.44 -1.17 -6.39
C GLN A 52 -6.86 -2.22 -5.35
N PHE A 53 -6.47 -2.07 -4.08
CA PHE A 53 -6.88 -3.00 -3.02
C PHE A 53 -8.25 -2.66 -2.42
N SER A 54 -8.70 -1.41 -2.52
CA SER A 54 -10.03 -1.01 -2.02
C SER A 54 -11.16 -1.67 -2.80
N SER A 55 -10.93 -2.01 -4.07
CA SER A 55 -11.90 -2.75 -4.90
C SER A 55 -12.06 -4.21 -4.46
N LEU A 56 -11.06 -4.78 -3.77
CA LEU A 56 -11.18 -6.08 -3.12
C LEU A 56 -12.00 -5.97 -1.83
N GLY A 57 -11.93 -4.85 -1.12
CA GLY A 57 -12.65 -4.58 0.12
C GLY A 57 -11.73 -4.60 1.34
N SER A 58 -11.99 -3.71 2.30
CA SER A 58 -11.08 -3.44 3.43
C SER A 58 -11.15 -4.45 4.57
N ASN A 59 -11.96 -5.51 4.46
CA ASN A 59 -12.25 -6.43 5.56
C ASN A 59 -12.41 -7.88 5.08
N LEU A 60 -11.52 -8.32 4.19
CA LEU A 60 -11.51 -9.68 3.65
C LEU A 60 -10.62 -10.60 4.50
N VAL A 61 -11.13 -11.79 4.82
CA VAL A 61 -10.36 -12.89 5.39
C VAL A 61 -10.44 -14.06 4.41
N ILE A 62 -9.31 -14.45 3.83
CA ILE A 62 -9.24 -15.57 2.89
C ILE A 62 -8.78 -16.80 3.66
N VAL A 63 -9.64 -17.82 3.72
CA VAL A 63 -9.33 -19.11 4.36
C VAL A 63 -9.02 -20.12 3.26
N LEU A 64 -7.78 -20.58 3.22
CA LEU A 64 -7.35 -21.65 2.30
C LEU A 64 -7.11 -22.94 3.09
N PRO A 65 -7.44 -24.11 2.51
CA PRO A 65 -7.09 -25.39 3.12
C PRO A 65 -5.55 -25.49 3.20
N GLY A 66 -5.05 -25.97 4.34
CA GLY A 66 -3.61 -26.17 4.53
C GLY A 66 -3.06 -27.16 3.49
N ARG A 67 -1.95 -26.80 2.84
CA ARG A 67 -1.21 -27.70 1.94
C ARG A 67 -0.27 -28.58 2.77
N SER A 68 -0.47 -29.89 2.75
CA SER A 68 0.49 -30.85 3.32
C SER A 68 1.75 -30.91 2.44
N ALA A 69 2.66 -29.93 2.58
CA ALA A 69 3.92 -29.91 1.84
C ALA A 69 5.16 -30.29 2.68
N THR A 70 5.01 -30.69 3.94
CA THR A 70 6.16 -31.01 4.79
C THR A 70 5.86 -32.11 5.80
N GLY A 71 6.42 -33.30 5.57
CA GLY A 71 6.59 -34.33 6.62
C GLY A 71 6.42 -35.78 6.18
N GLY A 72 7.28 -36.28 5.29
CA GLY A 72 7.55 -37.73 5.15
C GLY A 72 6.46 -38.57 4.49
N PHE A 73 6.80 -39.19 3.36
CA PHE A 73 6.01 -40.29 2.79
C PHE A 73 6.08 -41.48 3.76
N ASN A 74 5.03 -41.69 4.56
CA ASN A 74 4.87 -42.88 5.39
C ASN A 74 3.87 -43.82 4.71
N PRO A 75 4.31 -44.93 4.09
CA PRO A 75 3.43 -45.88 3.40
C PRO A 75 2.43 -46.60 4.31
N ALA A 76 2.52 -46.43 5.64
CA ALA A 76 1.55 -46.93 6.61
C ALA A 76 0.27 -46.08 6.74
N ASN A 77 0.20 -44.90 6.10
CA ASN A 77 -0.97 -44.02 6.16
C ASN A 77 -1.89 -44.11 4.93
N GLY A 78 -1.75 -45.16 4.11
CA GLY A 78 -2.48 -45.39 2.87
C GLY A 78 -4.01 -45.59 2.98
N ILE A 79 -4.66 -45.18 4.08
CA ILE A 79 -6.12 -45.35 4.28
C ILE A 79 -6.79 -44.13 4.94
N THR A 80 -6.05 -43.09 5.34
CA THR A 80 -6.67 -41.88 5.91
C THR A 80 -6.16 -40.63 5.21
N THR A 81 -6.64 -40.43 3.98
CA THR A 81 -6.87 -39.07 3.48
C THR A 81 -7.74 -38.40 4.53
N THR A 82 -7.14 -37.68 5.47
CA THR A 82 -7.88 -36.69 6.25
C THR A 82 -8.24 -35.64 5.21
N PRO A 83 -9.49 -35.59 4.73
CA PRO A 83 -9.89 -34.55 3.81
C PRO A 83 -9.98 -33.33 4.71
N ARG A 84 -8.90 -32.56 4.80
CA ARG A 84 -8.98 -31.20 5.34
C ARG A 84 -9.54 -30.32 4.23
N ASP A 85 -10.69 -30.72 3.73
CA ASP A 85 -11.43 -29.99 2.72
C ASP A 85 -12.20 -28.91 3.46
N LEU A 86 -11.97 -27.66 3.08
CA LEU A 86 -12.92 -26.61 3.40
C LEU A 86 -14.22 -26.94 2.69
N THR A 87 -15.26 -27.25 3.45
CA THR A 87 -16.58 -27.56 2.90
C THR A 87 -17.42 -26.30 2.76
N VAL A 88 -18.48 -26.39 1.95
CA VAL A 88 -19.47 -25.31 1.83
C VAL A 88 -20.25 -25.12 3.14
N ASP A 89 -20.39 -26.18 3.94
CA ASP A 89 -21.03 -26.12 5.25
C ASP A 89 -20.21 -25.33 6.26
N ASP A 90 -18.87 -25.43 6.20
CA ASP A 90 -17.97 -24.59 7.02
C ASP A 90 -18.14 -23.10 6.68
N ALA A 91 -18.29 -22.79 5.39
CA ALA A 91 -18.58 -21.43 4.93
C ALA A 91 -19.93 -20.92 5.45
N ALA A 92 -20.96 -21.76 5.48
CA ALA A 92 -22.27 -21.42 6.06
C ALA A 92 -22.23 -21.26 7.59
N ALA A 93 -21.42 -22.07 8.29
CA ALA A 93 -21.25 -21.97 9.74
C ALA A 93 -20.62 -20.64 10.16
N LEU A 94 -19.74 -20.06 9.34
CA LEU A 94 -19.11 -18.75 9.61
C LEU A 94 -20.12 -17.58 9.64
N LEU A 95 -21.27 -17.69 8.96
CA LEU A 95 -22.33 -16.67 9.02
C LEU A 95 -22.99 -16.56 10.40
N ARG A 96 -22.79 -17.55 11.29
CA ARG A 96 -23.28 -17.48 12.68
C ARG A 96 -22.47 -16.49 13.53
N ALA A 97 -21.25 -16.13 13.10
CA ALA A 97 -20.43 -15.17 13.81
C ALA A 97 -20.88 -13.73 13.51
N PRO A 98 -21.07 -12.86 14.52
CA PRO A 98 -21.59 -11.51 14.33
C PRO A 98 -20.64 -10.58 13.54
N ALA A 99 -19.36 -10.95 13.42
CA ALA A 99 -18.36 -10.20 12.67
C ALA A 99 -18.38 -10.51 11.16
N VAL A 100 -19.08 -11.56 10.72
CA VAL A 100 -19.07 -12.03 9.32
C VAL A 100 -20.36 -11.59 8.63
N GLN A 101 -20.27 -10.59 7.76
CA GLN A 101 -21.44 -10.07 7.01
C GLN A 101 -21.74 -10.86 5.74
N ARG A 102 -20.70 -11.34 5.04
CA ARG A 102 -20.82 -12.06 3.76
C ARG A 102 -19.74 -13.14 3.69
N VAL A 103 -20.08 -14.25 3.05
CA VAL A 103 -19.16 -15.35 2.74
C VAL A 103 -19.28 -15.67 1.25
N ALA A 104 -18.16 -15.92 0.59
CA ALA A 104 -18.10 -16.34 -0.80
C ALA A 104 -17.28 -17.64 -0.90
N PRO A 105 -17.90 -18.80 -1.12
CA PRO A 105 -17.16 -20.04 -1.29
C PRO A 105 -16.39 -20.01 -2.62
N LEU A 106 -15.09 -20.32 -2.58
CA LEU A 106 -14.23 -20.40 -3.75
C LEU A 106 -14.03 -21.87 -4.12
N ALA A 107 -14.55 -22.29 -5.26
CA ALA A 107 -14.24 -23.59 -5.85
C ALA A 107 -13.03 -23.42 -6.77
N VAL A 108 -11.86 -23.91 -6.35
CA VAL A 108 -10.68 -23.96 -7.21
C VAL A 108 -10.86 -25.15 -8.15
N GLY A 109 -11.35 -24.89 -9.37
CA GLY A 109 -11.40 -25.90 -10.42
C GLY A 109 -9.99 -26.28 -10.84
N THR A 110 -9.65 -27.57 -10.76
CA THR A 110 -8.42 -28.09 -11.34
C THR A 110 -8.63 -28.22 -12.84
N SER A 111 -8.27 -27.18 -13.60
CA SER A 111 -8.13 -27.33 -15.05
C SER A 111 -6.93 -28.24 -15.29
N GLU A 112 -7.19 -29.46 -15.77
CA GLU A 112 -6.19 -30.26 -16.50
C GLU A 112 -5.64 -29.48 -17.71
#